data_AF-A0A0R1PE28-F1
#
_entry.id   AF-A0A0R1PE28-F1
#
_cell.length_a   1.000
_cell.length_b   1.000
_cell.length_c   1.000
_cell.angle_alpha   90.00
_cell.angle_beta   90.00
_cell.angle_gamma   90.00
#
_symmetry.space_group_name_H-M   'P 1'
#
loop_
_entity.id
_entity.type
_entity.pdbx_description
1 polymer ?
#
loop_
_entity_poly.entity_id
_entity_poly.type
_entity_poly.pdbx_seq_one_letter_code
_entity_poly.pdbx_strand_id
1 'polypeptide(L)'
;MCENLCKIWQTGTAQSTKVTVDFRLNLVKWKQENSASIPKTCIHFAFRSPGSVLKWEAIYNKQGPQALMELRRGRKPKHCRTRPQGSKSATTSTPKAVPSATKRKLIIKDTTRRLKKIDSLEEASKKELAQVIYELKAKYLLKDLIDALPIAMSTYQYWQNRFEHPDEDEEELKTVIRGLFNYYQAEYGVRRLSAQIREYYRLIGKEAPNHKRVQRLMYEMGFKVYQI
;
A
#
# COMPACT_ATOMS: atom_id res chain seq x y z
N MET A 1 -11.19 54.92 0.93
CA MET A 1 -10.44 54.66 -0.31
C MET A 1 -8.98 54.38 0.06
N CYS A 2 -8.50 53.21 -0.34
CA CYS A 2 -7.15 52.96 -0.84
C CYS A 2 -5.90 53.53 -0.14
N GLU A 3 -5.65 53.26 1.16
CA GLU A 3 -4.30 53.53 1.71
C GLU A 3 -3.65 52.38 2.50
N ASN A 4 -4.40 51.36 2.91
CA ASN A 4 -3.82 50.22 3.66
C ASN A 4 -3.56 48.94 2.83
N LEU A 5 -3.73 48.98 1.51
CA LEU A 5 -3.51 47.79 0.65
C LEU A 5 -2.13 47.73 -0.01
N CYS A 6 -1.27 48.73 0.16
CA CYS A 6 0.04 48.78 -0.52
C CYS A 6 1.24 48.31 0.33
N LYS A 7 1.09 48.16 1.66
CA LYS A 7 2.22 47.82 2.55
C LYS A 7 2.49 46.32 2.76
N ILE A 8 1.70 45.41 2.16
CA ILE A 8 1.83 43.96 2.40
C ILE A 8 2.71 43.25 1.34
N TRP A 9 3.11 43.93 0.27
CA TRP A 9 3.90 43.33 -0.82
C TRP A 9 5.41 43.66 -0.81
N GLN A 10 5.95 44.21 0.27
CA GLN A 10 7.38 44.59 0.35
C GLN A 10 8.22 43.88 1.42
N THR A 11 7.69 42.89 2.14
CA THR A 11 8.52 42.01 2.98
C THR A 11 8.26 40.55 2.66
N GLY A 12 9.23 39.94 1.98
CA GLY A 12 9.28 38.51 1.69
C GLY A 12 9.44 37.71 2.97
N THR A 13 8.31 37.37 3.61
CA THR A 13 7.96 36.07 4.20
C THR A 13 6.62 36.27 4.90
N ALA A 14 5.51 35.89 4.24
CA ALA A 14 4.21 35.85 4.88
C ALA A 14 4.27 34.77 5.98
N GLN A 15 4.42 35.19 7.24
CA GLN A 15 4.37 34.27 8.37
C GLN A 15 3.04 33.52 8.31
N SER A 16 3.11 32.19 8.31
CA SER A 16 1.91 31.34 8.31
C SER A 16 1.16 31.56 9.61
N THR A 17 -0.03 32.18 9.54
CA THR A 17 -0.90 32.30 10.69
C THR A 17 -1.24 30.90 11.19
N LYS A 18 -0.95 30.62 12.46
CA LYS A 18 -1.26 29.33 13.07
C LYS A 18 -2.79 29.19 13.10
N VAL A 19 -3.32 28.27 12.29
CA VAL A 19 -4.77 28.04 12.15
C VAL A 19 -5.38 27.37 13.38
N THR A 20 -5.54 28.09 14.49
CA THR A 20 -6.18 27.59 15.72
C THR A 20 -7.68 27.32 15.50
N VAL A 21 -8.31 26.60 16.43
CA VAL A 21 -9.75 26.32 16.37
C VAL A 21 -10.56 27.62 16.43
N ASP A 22 -10.21 28.50 17.37
CA ASP A 22 -10.87 29.79 17.57
C ASP A 22 -10.72 30.70 16.34
N PHE A 23 -9.57 30.65 15.67
CA PHE A 23 -9.34 31.40 14.43
C PHE A 23 -10.32 31.00 13.33
N ARG A 24 -10.60 29.70 13.17
CA ARG A 24 -11.54 29.20 12.14
C ARG A 24 -12.97 29.68 12.42
N LEU A 25 -13.38 29.65 13.68
CA LEU A 25 -14.70 30.08 14.10
C LEU A 25 -14.89 31.58 13.90
N ASN A 26 -13.92 32.38 14.36
CA ASN A 26 -13.96 33.83 14.20
C ASN A 26 -13.99 34.20 12.71
N LEU A 27 -13.19 33.54 11.87
CA LEU A 27 -13.17 33.77 10.43
C LEU A 27 -14.52 33.48 9.78
N VAL A 28 -15.18 32.36 10.09
CA VAL A 28 -16.50 32.01 9.52
C VAL A 28 -17.60 32.92 10.06
N LYS A 29 -17.57 33.25 11.36
CA LYS A 29 -18.57 34.13 11.99
C LYS A 29 -18.51 35.54 11.42
N TRP A 30 -17.32 36.13 11.33
CA TRP A 30 -17.11 37.45 10.74
C TRP A 30 -17.59 37.51 9.29
N LYS A 31 -17.38 36.43 8.51
CA LYS A 31 -17.88 36.32 7.14
C LYS A 31 -19.41 36.35 7.06
N GLN A 32 -20.09 35.62 7.95
CA GLN A 32 -21.56 35.60 8.01
C GLN A 32 -22.12 36.96 8.43
N GLU A 33 -21.55 37.59 9.45
CA GLU A 33 -21.95 38.91 9.94
C GLU A 33 -21.79 40.01 8.87
N ASN A 34 -20.70 39.96 8.09
CA ASN A 34 -20.40 40.97 7.07
C ASN A 34 -20.86 40.60 5.65
N SER A 35 -21.51 39.45 5.47
CA SER A 35 -21.87 38.87 4.15
C SER A 35 -20.75 38.99 3.10
N ALA A 36 -19.50 38.79 3.53
CA ALA A 36 -18.32 39.07 2.72
C ALA A 36 -18.00 37.90 1.75
N SER A 37 -17.41 38.21 0.59
CA SER A 37 -16.90 37.18 -0.31
C SER A 37 -15.69 36.45 0.29
N ILE A 38 -15.43 35.21 -0.14
CA ILE A 38 -14.30 34.41 0.35
C ILE A 38 -12.95 35.09 0.11
N PRO A 39 -12.68 35.70 -1.06
CA PRO A 39 -11.44 36.46 -1.27
C PRO A 39 -11.32 37.65 -0.32
N LYS A 40 -12.40 38.41 -0.10
CA LYS A 40 -12.44 39.55 0.83
C LYS A 40 -12.14 39.12 2.27
N THR A 41 -12.68 37.97 2.68
CA THR A 41 -12.42 37.35 3.99
C THR A 41 -10.95 36.91 4.12
N CYS A 42 -10.39 36.30 3.08
CA CYS A 42 -8.98 35.89 3.06
C CYS A 42 -8.02 37.08 3.19
N ILE A 43 -8.33 38.20 2.52
CA ILE A 43 -7.55 39.44 2.61
C ILE A 43 -7.65 40.02 4.02
N HIS A 44 -8.85 40.10 4.60
CA HIS A 44 -9.07 40.63 5.94
C HIS A 44 -8.29 39.88 7.03
N PHE A 45 -8.25 38.54 6.95
CA PHE A 45 -7.55 37.68 7.91
C PHE A 45 -6.11 37.34 7.52
N ALA A 46 -5.57 37.94 6.45
CA ALA A 46 -4.27 37.62 5.86
C ALA A 46 -4.06 36.09 5.66
N PHE A 47 -5.12 35.37 5.27
CA PHE A 47 -5.14 33.92 5.16
C PHE A 47 -5.03 33.48 3.70
N ARG A 48 -3.99 32.69 3.39
CA ARG A 48 -3.59 32.38 2.00
C ARG A 48 -4.40 31.26 1.33
N SER A 49 -5.24 30.52 2.06
CA SER A 49 -5.93 29.32 1.53
C SER A 49 -7.45 29.52 1.41
N PRO A 50 -7.96 30.05 0.28
CA PRO A 50 -9.41 30.24 0.09
C PRO A 50 -10.20 28.91 0.12
N GLY A 51 -9.60 27.82 -0.37
CA GLY A 51 -10.22 26.48 -0.32
C GLY A 51 -10.46 25.96 1.09
N SER A 52 -9.62 26.36 2.06
CA SER A 52 -9.84 25.99 3.47
C SER A 52 -11.03 26.73 4.06
N VAL A 53 -11.21 28.01 3.70
CA VAL A 53 -12.36 28.83 4.13
C VAL A 53 -13.67 28.26 3.60
N LEU A 54 -13.71 27.89 2.32
CA LEU A 54 -14.85 27.19 1.69
C LEU A 54 -15.24 25.93 2.45
N LYS A 55 -14.25 25.11 2.82
CA LYS A 55 -14.48 23.87 3.56
C LYS A 55 -15.00 24.13 4.97
N TRP A 56 -14.47 25.12 5.67
CA TRP A 56 -14.92 25.47 7.02
C TRP A 56 -16.34 26.01 7.02
N GLU A 57 -16.68 26.86 6.06
CA GLU A 57 -18.06 27.35 5.88
C GLU A 57 -19.03 26.20 5.59
N ALA A 58 -18.68 25.28 4.69
CA ALA A 58 -19.52 24.13 4.39
C ALA A 58 -19.75 23.22 5.61
N ILE A 59 -18.74 23.03 6.46
CA ILE A 59 -18.88 22.26 7.71
C ILE A 59 -19.77 23.01 8.70
N TYR A 60 -19.54 24.32 8.87
CA TYR A 60 -20.33 25.16 9.76
C TYR A 60 -21.81 25.18 9.37
N ASN A 61 -22.12 25.31 8.08
CA ASN A 61 -23.51 25.33 7.61
C ASN A 61 -24.20 23.96 7.71
N LYS A 62 -23.44 22.85 7.64
CA LYS A 62 -24.01 21.49 7.71
C LYS A 62 -24.19 20.96 9.13
N GLN A 63 -23.25 21.26 10.03
CA GLN A 63 -23.14 20.60 11.34
C GLN A 63 -22.93 21.59 12.50
N GLY A 64 -22.87 22.90 12.22
CA GLY A 64 -22.70 23.93 13.22
C GLY A 64 -21.26 24.16 13.70
N PRO A 65 -21.07 25.07 14.67
CA PRO A 65 -19.75 25.45 15.18
C PRO A 65 -18.99 24.28 15.83
N GLN A 66 -19.71 23.36 16.49
CA GLN A 66 -19.12 22.22 17.19
C GLN A 66 -18.34 21.29 16.24
N ALA A 67 -18.89 21.01 15.06
CA ALA A 67 -18.22 20.20 14.05
C ALA A 67 -16.95 20.87 13.47
N LEU A 68 -16.93 22.20 13.43
CA LEU A 68 -15.74 22.93 13.01
C LEU A 68 -14.61 22.85 14.06
N MET A 69 -14.97 22.78 15.35
CA MET A 69 -14.02 22.57 16.46
C MET A 69 -13.38 21.18 16.42
N GLU A 70 -14.16 20.16 16.07
CA GLU A 70 -13.72 18.77 15.99
C GLU A 70 -12.79 18.47 14.79
N LEU A 71 -12.59 19.45 13.89
CA LEU A 71 -11.75 19.31 12.71
C LEU A 71 -10.26 19.22 13.09
N ARG A 72 -9.78 18.00 13.33
CA ARG A 72 -8.35 17.71 13.56
C ARG A 72 -7.50 18.17 12.37
N ARG A 73 -6.36 18.80 12.66
CA ARG A 73 -5.35 19.15 11.65
C ARG A 73 -4.69 17.87 11.12
N GLY A 74 -4.64 17.72 9.81
CA GLY A 74 -3.80 16.73 9.12
C GLY A 74 -4.47 15.38 8.83
N ARG A 75 -3.73 14.55 8.09
CA ARG A 75 -4.10 13.16 7.77
C ARG A 75 -3.98 12.32 9.05
N LYS A 76 -5.03 11.56 9.41
CA LYS A 76 -4.89 10.55 10.49
C LYS A 76 -3.69 9.66 10.16
N PRO A 77 -2.74 9.43 11.09
CA PRO A 77 -1.66 8.49 10.86
C PRO A 77 -2.29 7.12 10.55
N LYS A 78 -1.77 6.44 9.51
CA LYS A 78 -2.30 5.16 9.00
C LYS A 78 -2.32 4.04 10.06
N HIS A 79 -1.76 4.26 11.25
CA HIS A 79 -1.63 3.27 12.31
C HIS A 79 -2.57 3.43 13.52
N CYS A 80 -3.51 4.37 13.53
CA CYS A 80 -4.61 4.33 14.51
C CYS A 80 -5.80 3.56 13.93
N ARG A 81 -5.70 2.23 13.91
CA ARG A 81 -6.90 1.37 13.94
C ARG A 81 -7.43 1.39 15.36
N THR A 82 -8.21 2.41 15.72
CA THR A 82 -9.04 2.32 16.92
C THR A 82 -10.09 1.26 16.62
N ARG A 83 -9.91 0.09 17.23
CA ARG A 83 -10.87 -1.00 17.25
C ARG A 83 -12.25 -0.43 17.68
N PRO A 84 -13.32 -0.55 16.89
CA PRO A 84 -14.64 -0.16 17.37
C PRO A 84 -15.02 -1.10 18.52
N GLN A 85 -15.03 -0.58 19.74
CA GLN A 85 -15.63 -1.26 20.89
C GLN A 85 -17.15 -1.14 20.76
N GLY A 86 -17.77 -2.30 20.58
CA GLY A 86 -19.15 -2.69 20.85
C GLY A 86 -20.26 -1.63 20.83
N SER A 87 -21.08 -1.69 19.78
CA SER A 87 -22.54 -1.60 19.98
C SER A 87 -23.08 -3.03 20.07
N LYS A 88 -23.65 -3.38 21.24
CA LYS A 88 -24.49 -4.57 21.38
C LYS A 88 -25.82 -4.25 20.71
N SER A 89 -26.13 -4.90 19.60
CA SER A 89 -27.51 -5.07 19.14
C SER A 89 -27.75 -6.55 18.93
N ALA A 90 -28.66 -7.10 19.74
CA ALA A 90 -29.11 -8.47 19.70
C ALA A 90 -29.77 -8.78 18.35
N THR A 91 -29.32 -9.85 17.67
CA THR A 91 -30.15 -10.60 16.74
C THR A 91 -29.58 -12.02 16.59
N THR A 92 -30.39 -12.99 17.00
CA THR A 92 -30.46 -14.40 16.56
C THR A 92 -29.16 -15.20 16.50
N SER A 93 -29.03 -16.03 17.53
CA SER A 93 -28.20 -17.23 17.58
C SER A 93 -28.29 -18.08 16.31
N THR A 94 -27.22 -18.07 15.52
CA THR A 94 -26.81 -19.20 14.69
C THR A 94 -25.39 -19.56 15.12
N PRO A 95 -25.09 -20.82 15.47
CA PRO A 95 -23.77 -21.19 15.93
C PRO A 95 -22.79 -21.08 14.76
N LYS A 96 -21.88 -20.11 14.82
CA LYS A 96 -20.68 -20.06 13.97
C LYS A 96 -19.94 -21.37 14.17
N ALA A 97 -19.97 -22.23 13.16
CA ALA A 97 -19.16 -23.44 13.10
C ALA A 97 -17.68 -23.03 13.13
N VAL A 98 -17.09 -23.07 14.33
CA VAL A 98 -15.65 -23.23 14.51
C VAL A 98 -15.30 -24.51 13.75
N PRO A 99 -14.34 -24.51 12.81
CA PRO A 99 -13.93 -25.77 12.20
C PRO A 99 -13.56 -26.73 13.33
N SER A 100 -14.26 -27.86 13.41
CA SER A 100 -14.09 -28.79 14.52
C SER A 100 -12.59 -29.11 14.65
N ALA A 101 -12.08 -29.21 15.87
CA ALA A 101 -10.65 -29.39 16.12
C ALA A 101 -10.03 -30.53 15.27
N THR A 102 -10.85 -31.52 14.90
CA THR A 102 -10.55 -32.60 13.95
C THR A 102 -10.17 -32.08 12.55
N LYS A 103 -10.93 -31.15 11.97
CA LYS A 103 -10.67 -30.58 10.63
C LYS A 103 -9.37 -29.80 10.61
N ARG A 104 -9.08 -29.03 11.66
CA ARG A 104 -7.81 -28.29 11.80
C ARG A 104 -6.61 -29.23 11.80
N LYS A 105 -6.67 -30.33 12.57
CA LYS A 105 -5.61 -31.34 12.62
C LYS A 105 -5.36 -32.00 11.26
N LEU A 106 -6.43 -32.30 10.51
CA LEU A 106 -6.31 -32.87 9.16
C LEU A 106 -5.60 -31.92 8.21
N ILE A 107 -5.96 -30.63 8.23
CA ILE A 107 -5.30 -29.61 7.39
C ILE A 107 -3.81 -29.54 7.71
N ILE A 108 -3.43 -29.47 8.99
CA ILE A 108 -2.01 -29.42 9.40
C ILE A 108 -1.24 -30.67 8.96
N LYS A 109 -1.88 -31.85 9.03
CA LYS A 109 -1.26 -33.10 8.56
C LYS A 109 -1.07 -33.11 7.04
N ASP A 110 -2.06 -32.64 6.28
CA ASP A 110 -1.96 -32.56 4.82
C ASP A 110 -0.94 -31.50 4.38
N THR A 111 -0.83 -30.38 5.10
CA THR A 111 0.16 -29.33 4.79
C THR A 111 1.58 -29.80 5.07
N THR A 112 1.83 -30.41 6.23
CA THR A 112 3.14 -30.99 6.58
C THR A 112 3.55 -32.10 5.61
N ARG A 113 2.62 -32.96 5.16
CA ARG A 113 2.88 -33.98 4.14
C ARG A 113 3.32 -33.38 2.79
N ARG A 114 2.78 -32.22 2.40
CA ARG A 114 3.15 -31.53 1.16
C ARG A 114 4.46 -30.75 1.30
N LEU A 115 4.73 -30.20 2.47
CA LEU A 115 5.96 -29.48 2.83
C LEU A 115 7.09 -30.46 3.25
N LYS A 116 7.35 -31.51 2.46
CA LYS A 116 8.26 -32.65 2.76
C LYS A 116 9.71 -32.32 3.21
N LYS A 117 10.08 -31.05 3.34
CA LYS A 117 11.44 -30.54 3.64
C LYS A 117 11.53 -29.67 4.90
N ILE A 118 10.46 -29.51 5.68
CA ILE A 118 10.44 -28.54 6.78
C ILE A 118 10.02 -29.24 8.07
N ASP A 119 10.90 -29.22 9.07
CA ASP A 119 10.68 -29.85 10.37
C ASP A 119 9.63 -29.08 11.21
N SER A 120 9.43 -27.79 10.91
CA SER A 120 8.42 -26.95 11.55
C SER A 120 7.61 -26.10 10.56
N LEU A 121 6.29 -26.02 10.79
CA LEU A 121 5.37 -25.19 9.99
C LEU A 121 5.66 -23.68 10.11
N GLU A 122 6.35 -23.27 11.18
CA GLU A 122 6.76 -21.87 11.38
C GLU A 122 8.02 -21.49 10.58
N GLU A 123 8.83 -22.47 10.17
CA GLU A 123 10.01 -22.26 9.32
C GLU A 123 9.65 -22.17 7.83
N ALA A 124 8.43 -22.55 7.47
CA ALA A 124 7.96 -22.53 6.10
C ALA A 124 7.85 -21.11 5.55
N SER A 125 8.34 -20.91 4.33
CA SER A 125 8.20 -19.61 3.67
C SER A 125 6.71 -19.30 3.44
N LYS A 126 6.33 -18.04 3.61
CA LYS A 126 4.97 -17.56 3.33
C LYS A 126 4.52 -17.90 1.90
N LYS A 127 5.48 -17.99 0.95
CA LYS A 127 5.25 -18.42 -0.43
C LYS A 127 4.85 -19.89 -0.50
N GLU A 128 5.57 -20.76 0.19
CA GLU A 128 5.34 -22.21 0.21
C GLU A 128 4.01 -22.52 0.89
N LEU A 129 3.72 -21.86 2.02
CA LEU A 129 2.42 -21.95 2.68
C LEU A 129 1.28 -21.53 1.75
N ALA A 130 1.43 -20.41 1.04
CA ALA A 130 0.42 -19.96 0.09
C ALA A 130 0.23 -20.93 -1.08
N GLN A 131 1.31 -21.55 -1.57
CA GLN A 131 1.25 -22.56 -2.63
C GLN A 131 0.52 -23.82 -2.18
N VAL A 132 0.82 -24.32 -0.98
CA VAL A 132 0.10 -25.46 -0.39
C VAL A 132 -1.37 -25.14 -0.16
N ILE A 133 -1.71 -23.92 0.27
CA ILE A 133 -3.11 -23.48 0.41
C ILE A 133 -3.81 -23.46 -0.95
N TYR A 134 -3.14 -22.97 -1.99
CA TYR A 134 -3.69 -22.97 -3.35
C TYR A 134 -4.05 -24.39 -3.81
N GLU A 135 -3.17 -25.37 -3.57
CA GLU A 135 -3.43 -26.78 -3.87
C GLU A 135 -4.54 -27.40 -3.01
N LEU A 136 -4.58 -27.06 -1.71
CA LEU A 136 -5.55 -27.59 -0.75
C LEU A 136 -6.92 -26.94 -0.83
N LYS A 137 -7.04 -25.80 -1.52
CA LYS A 137 -8.33 -25.13 -1.80
C LYS A 137 -9.32 -26.04 -2.54
N ALA A 138 -8.84 -27.06 -3.26
CA ALA A 138 -9.68 -28.08 -3.90
C ALA A 138 -10.35 -29.03 -2.89
N LYS A 139 -9.79 -29.20 -1.68
CA LYS A 139 -10.26 -30.15 -0.66
C LYS A 139 -10.91 -29.48 0.55
N TYR A 140 -10.47 -28.27 0.89
CA TYR A 140 -10.89 -27.55 2.09
C TYR A 140 -11.35 -26.12 1.74
N LEU A 141 -12.20 -25.54 2.59
CA LEU A 141 -12.57 -24.14 2.47
C LEU A 141 -11.37 -23.26 2.80
N LEU A 142 -11.16 -22.19 2.01
CA LEU A 142 -10.04 -21.26 2.21
C LEU A 142 -10.02 -20.67 3.63
N LYS A 143 -11.19 -20.38 4.20
CA LYS A 143 -11.30 -19.87 5.57
C LYS A 143 -10.68 -20.84 6.60
N ASP A 144 -10.97 -22.13 6.46
CA ASP A 144 -10.45 -23.16 7.38
C ASP A 144 -8.95 -23.35 7.21
N LEU A 145 -8.43 -23.19 5.98
CA LEU A 145 -6.99 -23.25 5.69
C LEU A 145 -6.24 -22.08 6.33
N ILE A 146 -6.76 -20.85 6.18
CA ILE A 146 -6.19 -19.64 6.77
C ILE A 146 -6.26 -19.67 8.30
N ASP A 147 -7.36 -20.18 8.86
CA ASP A 147 -7.48 -20.32 10.32
C ASP A 147 -6.49 -21.37 10.87
N ALA A 148 -6.23 -22.46 10.12
CA ALA A 148 -5.38 -23.56 10.54
C ALA A 148 -3.87 -23.26 10.43
N LEU A 149 -3.45 -22.46 9.45
CA LEU A 149 -2.05 -22.19 9.10
C LEU A 149 -1.57 -20.83 9.65
N PRO A 150 -0.26 -20.66 9.92
CA PRO A 150 0.29 -19.40 10.41
C PRO A 150 0.45 -18.35 9.28
N ILE A 151 -0.61 -18.10 8.51
CA ILE A 151 -0.61 -17.13 7.40
C ILE A 151 -1.86 -16.26 7.42
N ALA A 152 -1.69 -14.96 7.20
CA ALA A 152 -2.81 -14.03 7.11
C ALA A 152 -3.49 -14.11 5.73
N MET A 153 -4.80 -13.89 5.68
CA MET A 153 -5.59 -13.82 4.44
C MET A 153 -4.98 -12.88 3.39
N SER A 154 -4.51 -11.70 3.81
CA SER A 154 -3.89 -10.72 2.90
C SER A 154 -2.57 -11.22 2.30
N THR A 155 -1.81 -12.01 3.05
CA THR A 155 -0.56 -12.61 2.57
C THR A 155 -0.86 -13.69 1.53
N TYR A 156 -1.88 -14.52 1.78
CA TYR A 156 -2.33 -15.50 0.80
C TYR A 156 -2.83 -14.83 -0.49
N GLN A 157 -3.68 -13.80 -0.39
CA GLN A 157 -4.17 -13.07 -1.57
C GLN A 157 -3.04 -12.44 -2.40
N TYR A 158 -2.03 -11.88 -1.72
CA TYR A 158 -0.83 -11.37 -2.39
C TYR A 158 -0.13 -12.45 -3.22
N TRP A 159 0.08 -13.64 -2.63
CA TRP A 159 0.71 -14.76 -3.33
C TRP A 159 -0.20 -15.35 -4.41
N GLN A 160 -1.50 -15.45 -4.17
CA GLN A 160 -2.47 -15.93 -5.15
C GLN A 160 -2.43 -15.06 -6.42
N ASN A 161 -2.48 -13.74 -6.28
CA ASN A 161 -2.37 -12.84 -7.43
C ASN A 161 -1.07 -13.05 -8.21
N ARG A 162 0.03 -13.30 -7.49
CA ARG A 162 1.35 -13.55 -8.07
C ARG A 162 1.49 -14.93 -8.73
N PHE A 163 0.69 -15.91 -8.31
CA PHE A 163 0.61 -17.22 -8.97
C PHE A 163 -0.30 -17.17 -10.20
N GLU A 164 -1.40 -16.43 -10.15
CA GLU A 164 -2.35 -16.28 -11.26
C GLU A 164 -1.80 -15.37 -12.37
N HIS A 165 -1.03 -14.34 -12.00
CA HIS A 165 -0.41 -13.39 -12.92
C HIS A 165 1.10 -13.40 -12.67
N PRO A 166 1.84 -14.43 -13.14
CA PRO A 166 3.29 -14.34 -13.16
C PRO A 166 3.68 -13.09 -13.96
N ASP A 167 4.63 -12.29 -13.45
CA ASP A 167 5.13 -11.09 -14.14
C ASP A 167 5.63 -11.51 -15.53
N GLU A 168 4.85 -11.21 -16.58
CA GLU A 168 5.16 -11.58 -17.96
C GLU A 168 6.53 -11.03 -18.36
N ASP A 169 6.83 -9.79 -17.94
CA ASP A 169 8.13 -9.14 -18.10
C ASP A 169 9.28 -9.88 -17.38
N GLU A 170 9.02 -10.51 -16.23
CA GLU A 170 10.05 -11.31 -15.55
C GLU A 170 10.30 -12.64 -16.27
N GLU A 171 9.26 -13.31 -16.77
CA GLU A 171 9.41 -14.56 -17.53
C GLU A 171 10.06 -14.34 -18.90
N GLU A 172 9.70 -13.27 -19.61
CA GLU A 172 10.40 -12.82 -20.82
C GLU A 172 11.88 -12.62 -20.52
N LEU A 173 12.20 -11.84 -19.48
CA LEU A 173 13.57 -11.55 -19.09
C LEU A 173 14.35 -12.81 -18.70
N LYS A 174 13.75 -13.74 -17.95
CA LYS A 174 14.37 -15.04 -17.66
C LYS A 174 14.67 -15.82 -18.93
N THR A 175 13.77 -15.79 -19.91
CA THR A 175 13.95 -16.49 -21.20
C THR A 175 15.08 -15.87 -22.01
N VAL A 176 15.16 -14.54 -22.08
CA VAL A 176 16.27 -13.83 -22.73
C VAL A 176 17.60 -14.14 -22.04
N ILE A 177 17.63 -14.10 -20.71
CA ILE A 177 18.82 -14.45 -19.92
C ILE A 177 19.27 -15.88 -20.22
N ARG A 178 18.35 -16.86 -20.21
CA ARG A 178 18.65 -18.26 -20.55
C ARG A 178 19.20 -18.41 -21.97
N GLY A 179 18.57 -17.76 -22.94
CA GLY A 179 18.97 -17.82 -24.35
C GLY A 179 20.39 -17.27 -24.55
N LEU A 180 20.67 -16.07 -24.02
CA LEU A 180 22.00 -15.47 -24.12
C LEU A 180 23.04 -16.26 -23.33
N PHE A 181 22.71 -16.75 -22.13
CA PHE A 181 23.64 -17.53 -21.32
C PHE A 181 24.05 -18.84 -22.01
N ASN A 182 23.11 -19.53 -22.66
CA ASN A 182 23.38 -20.73 -23.44
C ASN A 182 24.16 -20.43 -24.72
N TYR A 183 23.84 -19.32 -25.41
CA TYR A 183 24.57 -18.88 -26.60
C TYR A 183 26.05 -18.62 -26.31
N TYR A 184 26.37 -18.00 -25.17
CA TYR A 184 27.74 -17.73 -24.72
C TYR A 184 28.36 -18.88 -23.89
N GLN A 185 27.81 -20.10 -23.98
CA GLN A 185 28.34 -21.31 -23.33
C GLN A 185 28.63 -21.18 -21.83
N ALA A 186 27.83 -20.39 -21.10
CA ALA A 186 28.02 -20.14 -19.66
C ALA A 186 29.32 -19.42 -19.25
N GLU A 187 30.10 -18.87 -20.19
CA GLU A 187 31.33 -18.13 -19.85
C GLU A 187 31.05 -16.73 -19.30
N TYR A 188 29.87 -16.19 -19.59
CA TYR A 188 29.55 -14.81 -19.29
C TYR A 188 28.96 -14.67 -17.88
N GLY A 189 29.71 -13.99 -17.02
CA GLY A 189 29.20 -13.49 -15.74
C GLY A 189 28.18 -12.35 -15.91
N VAL A 190 27.56 -11.96 -14.79
CA VAL A 190 26.49 -10.94 -14.70
C VAL A 190 26.83 -9.66 -15.45
N ARG A 191 28.07 -9.17 -15.36
CA ARG A 191 28.49 -7.91 -16.01
C ARG A 191 28.40 -7.98 -17.53
N ARG A 192 28.95 -9.03 -18.14
CA ARG A 192 28.96 -9.22 -19.60
C ARG A 192 27.56 -9.52 -20.11
N LEU A 193 26.83 -10.40 -19.42
CA LEU A 193 25.47 -10.77 -19.81
C LEU A 193 24.50 -9.58 -19.70
N SER A 194 24.61 -8.77 -18.64
CA SER A 194 23.78 -7.55 -18.48
C SER A 194 24.00 -6.55 -19.60
N ALA A 195 25.23 -6.40 -20.11
CA ALA A 195 25.51 -5.52 -21.25
C ALA A 195 24.81 -6.01 -22.52
N GLN A 196 24.87 -7.31 -22.80
CA GLN A 196 24.20 -7.93 -23.95
C GLN A 196 22.68 -7.84 -23.86
N ILE A 197 22.11 -8.06 -22.67
CA ILE A 197 20.66 -7.91 -22.44
C ILE A 197 20.23 -6.47 -22.69
N ARG A 198 20.98 -5.47 -22.20
CA ARG A 198 20.63 -4.07 -22.45
C ARG A 198 20.64 -3.73 -23.93
N GLU A 199 21.60 -4.25 -24.68
CA GLU A 199 21.68 -4.05 -26.13
C GLU A 199 20.48 -4.70 -26.84
N TYR A 200 20.14 -5.94 -26.47
CA TYR A 200 18.96 -6.64 -26.99
C TYR A 200 17.66 -5.86 -26.74
N TYR A 201 17.43 -5.38 -25.52
CA TYR A 201 16.24 -4.59 -25.19
C TYR A 201 16.22 -3.23 -25.90
N ARG A 202 17.39 -2.61 -26.12
CA ARG A 202 17.53 -1.38 -26.91
C ARG A 202 17.09 -1.58 -28.36
N LEU A 203 17.45 -2.71 -28.98
CA LEU A 203 17.07 -3.02 -30.36
C LEU A 203 15.56 -3.26 -30.51
N ILE A 204 14.90 -3.79 -29.48
CA ILE A 204 13.46 -4.06 -29.46
C ILE A 204 12.66 -2.80 -29.06
N GLY A 205 13.33 -1.74 -28.62
CA GLY A 205 12.68 -0.50 -28.16
C GLY A 205 11.99 -0.63 -26.80
N LYS A 206 12.34 -1.65 -25.99
CA LYS A 206 11.84 -1.82 -24.62
C LYS A 206 12.79 -1.19 -23.60
N GLU A 207 12.27 -0.85 -22.42
CA GLU A 207 13.11 -0.35 -21.33
C GLU A 207 14.16 -1.38 -20.91
N ALA A 208 15.41 -0.92 -20.81
CA ALA A 208 16.54 -1.78 -20.50
C ALA A 208 16.49 -2.26 -19.04
N PRO A 209 16.53 -3.59 -18.78
CA PRO A 209 16.51 -4.12 -17.41
C PRO A 209 17.70 -3.64 -16.57
N ASN A 210 17.43 -3.33 -15.30
CA ASN A 210 18.49 -3.00 -14.35
C ASN A 210 19.39 -4.24 -14.12
N HIS A 211 20.71 -4.05 -14.10
CA HIS A 211 21.67 -5.13 -13.84
C HIS A 211 21.44 -5.87 -12.51
N LYS A 212 20.92 -5.19 -11.47
CA LYS A 212 20.54 -5.86 -10.21
C LYS A 212 19.37 -6.83 -10.38
N ARG A 213 18.42 -6.49 -11.26
CA ARG A 213 17.27 -7.34 -11.61
C ARG A 213 17.75 -8.58 -12.36
N VAL A 214 18.63 -8.40 -13.34
CA VAL A 214 19.27 -9.50 -14.08
C VAL A 214 20.07 -10.41 -13.13
N GLN A 215 20.89 -9.83 -12.25
CA GLN A 215 21.67 -10.57 -11.27
C GLN A 215 20.80 -11.45 -10.36
N ARG A 216 19.72 -10.89 -9.80
CA ARG A 216 18.78 -11.66 -8.98
C ARG A 216 18.20 -12.85 -9.74
N LEU A 217 17.72 -12.62 -10.98
CA LEU A 217 17.14 -13.68 -11.81
C LEU A 217 18.16 -14.76 -12.18
N MET A 218 19.42 -14.38 -12.43
CA MET A 218 20.48 -15.36 -12.68
C MET A 218 20.73 -16.27 -11.47
N TYR A 219 20.73 -15.70 -10.25
CA TYR A 219 20.86 -16.49 -9.03
C TYR A 219 19.63 -17.38 -8.76
N GLU A 220 18.42 -16.85 -8.97
CA GLU A 220 17.18 -17.63 -8.86
C GLU A 220 17.17 -18.84 -9.82
N MET A 221 17.78 -18.71 -11.00
CA MET A 221 17.93 -19.79 -11.99
C MET A 221 19.15 -20.70 -11.75
N GLY A 222 19.98 -20.41 -10.75
CA GLY A 222 21.15 -21.24 -10.41
C GLY A 222 22.36 -21.07 -11.33
N PHE A 223 22.45 -19.98 -12.09
CA PHE A 223 23.64 -19.72 -12.91
C PHE A 223 24.83 -19.37 -12.01
N LYS A 224 25.90 -20.16 -12.09
CA LYS A 224 27.14 -19.96 -11.33
C LYS A 224 27.84 -18.70 -11.85
N VAL A 225 27.81 -17.64 -11.05
CA VAL A 225 28.61 -16.45 -11.30
C VAL A 225 30.00 -16.73 -10.76
N TYR A 226 30.98 -17.01 -11.63
CA TYR A 226 32.38 -16.93 -11.23
C TYR A 226 32.68 -15.45 -10.95
N GLN A 227 32.79 -15.09 -9.67
CA GLN A 227 33.40 -13.82 -9.28
C GLN A 227 34.90 -13.97 -9.51
N ILE A 228 35.38 -13.38 -10.61
CA ILE A 228 36.80 -13.10 -10.82
C ILE A 228 37.05 -11.68 -10.33
#